data_AF-A0A849GB31-F1
#
_entry.id   AF-A0A849GB31-F1
#
_cell.length_a   1.000
_cell.length_b   1.000
_cell.length_c   1.000
_cell.angle_alpha   90.00
_cell.angle_beta   90.00
_cell.angle_gamma   90.00
#
_symmetry.space_group_name_H-M   'P 1'
#
loop_
_entity.id
_entity.type
_entity.pdbx_description
1 polymer ?
#
loop_
_entity_poly.entity_id
_entity_poly.type
_entity_poly.pdbx_seq_one_letter_code
_entity_poly.pdbx_strand_id
1 'polypeptide(L)'
;MQAKFCPQILRPLAWILWLGIFSGCGEEIVPRPVAPGPAEFVGSNACANCHEPEYRAWRGSHHELAMQVANTSTVLGDFSDAEFDYFGKKTQFITRNSEYFVRTDNALGEDQEFRITHTFGITPLQQYLVEFPGGRLQALPYAWDSRAVEDGGQRWYHLYPDEYIEPGDELHWTGRLQNWNYMCAECHSTNLVMGYDAETKNYDTTYSEISVGCEACHGPGSVHHDQAVSATFDDDFGLPVDLNDNRTASWIMNPDTGIAERSKPVAGPSQQPESCGRCHSRRGVIATEYEYGKALADTHRVALLDEHLYFADGQINDEVYVYGSFVQSRMYRAGVTC
;
A
#
# COMPACT_ATOMS: atom_id res chain seq x y z
N MET A 1 91.91 19.59 41.48
CA MET A 1 92.48 19.34 42.82
C MET A 1 91.59 18.35 43.54
N GLN A 2 92.20 17.31 44.09
CA GLN A 2 91.56 16.13 44.66
C GLN A 2 90.96 16.42 46.04
N ALA A 3 89.84 15.77 46.36
CA ALA A 3 89.60 15.19 47.68
C ALA A 3 88.66 13.99 47.55
N LYS A 4 89.18 12.81 47.94
CA LYS A 4 88.42 11.58 48.23
C LYS A 4 87.84 11.70 49.64
N PHE A 5 86.75 10.99 49.96
CA PHE A 5 86.68 10.04 51.09
C PHE A 5 85.36 9.22 51.04
N CYS A 6 85.49 7.94 51.37
CA CYS A 6 84.48 6.88 51.56
C CYS A 6 84.51 6.50 53.08
N PRO A 7 83.75 5.55 53.70
CA PRO A 7 82.49 4.81 53.38
C PRO A 7 81.46 4.83 54.56
N GLN A 8 80.27 4.20 54.40
CA GLN A 8 79.80 3.03 55.21
C GLN A 8 78.28 2.72 55.02
N ILE A 9 78.04 1.55 54.41
CA ILE A 9 77.08 0.46 54.70
C ILE A 9 75.87 0.74 55.62
N LEU A 10 74.65 0.49 55.12
CA LEU A 10 73.61 -0.36 55.74
C LEU A 10 72.46 -0.71 54.77
N ARG A 11 71.96 -1.94 54.93
CA ARG A 11 71.04 -2.79 54.12
C ARG A 11 69.73 -2.14 53.64
N PRO A 12 69.08 -2.69 52.59
CA PRO A 12 67.90 -3.53 52.89
C PRO A 12 67.63 -4.75 51.96
N LEU A 13 66.97 -5.72 52.59
CA LEU A 13 65.95 -6.70 52.15
C LEU A 13 65.78 -7.04 50.66
N ALA A 14 66.01 -8.32 50.35
CA ALA A 14 65.51 -9.00 49.16
C ALA A 14 63.98 -9.16 49.23
N TRP A 15 63.28 -8.62 48.24
CA TRP A 15 61.85 -8.85 48.01
C TRP A 15 61.67 -9.86 46.88
N ILE A 16 60.92 -10.92 47.18
CA ILE A 16 60.51 -11.96 46.25
C ILE A 16 59.50 -11.36 45.27
N LEU A 17 59.79 -11.41 43.96
CA LEU A 17 58.85 -11.06 42.90
C LEU A 17 57.77 -12.15 42.80
N TRP A 18 56.55 -11.82 43.23
CA TRP A 18 55.34 -12.58 42.93
C TRP A 18 54.83 -12.16 41.54
N LEU A 19 54.86 -13.08 40.58
CA LEU A 19 54.17 -12.95 39.30
C LEU A 19 52.66 -13.00 39.55
N GLY A 20 52.04 -11.83 39.73
CA GLY A 20 50.60 -11.69 39.76
C GLY A 20 50.02 -11.89 38.37
N ILE A 21 49.35 -13.02 38.17
CA ILE A 21 48.42 -13.23 37.06
C ILE A 21 47.26 -12.24 37.30
N PHE A 22 47.29 -11.10 36.62
CA PHE A 22 46.09 -10.27 36.48
C PHE A 22 45.14 -11.01 35.55
N SER A 23 44.21 -11.77 36.12
CA SER A 23 42.93 -12.05 35.46
C SER A 23 42.19 -10.72 35.36
N GLY A 24 42.48 -9.95 34.31
CA GLY A 24 41.61 -8.88 33.90
C GLY A 24 40.26 -9.51 33.58
N CYS A 25 39.23 -9.11 34.31
CA CYS A 25 37.86 -9.31 33.89
C CYS A 25 37.71 -8.53 32.58
N GLY A 26 37.94 -9.18 31.45
CA GLY A 26 37.45 -8.71 30.18
C GLY A 26 35.94 -8.78 30.26
N GLU A 27 35.31 -7.63 30.49
CA GLU A 27 33.88 -7.47 30.28
C GLU A 27 33.66 -7.80 28.80
N GLU A 28 33.06 -8.97 28.51
CA GLU A 28 32.53 -9.24 27.18
C GLU A 28 31.64 -8.05 26.85
N ILE A 29 32.00 -7.32 25.79
CA ILE A 29 31.14 -6.33 25.19
C ILE A 29 29.99 -7.13 24.57
N VAL A 30 29.01 -7.47 25.38
CA VAL A 30 27.72 -7.97 24.90
C VAL A 30 27.17 -6.81 24.07
N PRO A 31 27.00 -6.94 22.74
CA PRO A 31 26.37 -5.90 21.97
C PRO A 31 25.02 -5.63 22.62
N ARG A 32 24.83 -4.40 23.13
CA ARG A 32 23.49 -3.96 23.53
C ARG A 32 22.59 -4.20 22.32
N PRO A 33 21.43 -4.86 22.48
CA PRO A 33 20.43 -4.84 21.44
C PRO A 33 20.21 -3.37 21.09
N VAL A 34 20.49 -3.03 19.84
CA VAL A 34 20.08 -1.74 19.28
C VAL A 34 18.58 -1.70 19.53
N ALA A 35 18.11 -0.70 20.26
CA ALA A 35 16.67 -0.49 20.40
C ALA A 35 16.11 -0.50 18.98
N PRO A 36 15.12 -1.35 18.66
CA PRO A 36 14.65 -1.48 17.29
C PRO A 36 14.26 -0.09 16.82
N GLY A 37 14.76 0.28 15.64
CA GLY A 37 14.25 1.46 14.94
C GLY A 37 12.75 1.32 14.68
N PRO A 38 12.11 2.35 14.11
CA PRO A 38 10.74 2.19 13.64
C PRO A 38 10.63 0.98 12.71
N ALA A 39 9.53 0.23 12.79
CA ALA A 39 9.30 -0.93 11.91
C ALA A 39 9.37 -0.48 10.44
N GLU A 40 9.94 -1.33 9.60
CA GLU A 40 10.22 -1.07 8.19
C GLU A 40 9.43 -2.03 7.30
N PHE A 41 9.21 -1.62 6.06
CA PHE A 41 8.57 -2.45 5.03
C PHE A 41 9.59 -3.38 4.39
N VAL A 42 9.32 -4.69 4.43
CA VAL A 42 10.22 -5.74 3.90
C VAL A 42 9.77 -6.29 2.54
N GLY A 43 8.57 -5.91 2.10
CA GLY A 43 7.95 -6.31 0.84
C GLY A 43 7.33 -7.70 0.88
N SER A 44 6.28 -7.90 0.08
CA SER A 44 5.48 -9.14 0.05
C SER A 44 6.29 -10.41 -0.22
N ASN A 45 7.40 -10.31 -0.96
CA ASN A 45 8.31 -11.44 -1.22
C ASN A 45 8.95 -12.01 0.04
N ALA A 46 9.19 -11.21 1.08
CA ALA A 46 9.76 -11.68 2.34
C ALA A 46 8.81 -12.64 3.08
N CYS A 47 7.49 -12.50 2.86
CA CYS A 47 6.46 -13.32 3.47
C CYS A 47 6.38 -14.73 2.85
N ALA A 48 6.77 -14.88 1.57
CA ALA A 48 6.47 -16.05 0.76
C ALA A 48 7.03 -17.38 1.30
N ASN A 49 8.19 -17.35 1.96
CA ASN A 49 8.86 -18.56 2.44
C ASN A 49 8.19 -19.17 3.67
N CYS A 50 7.55 -18.35 4.52
CA CYS A 50 6.85 -18.81 5.72
C CYS A 50 5.34 -18.93 5.50
N HIS A 51 4.77 -18.10 4.61
CA HIS A 51 3.34 -18.01 4.30
C HIS A 51 3.07 -18.40 2.84
N GLU A 52 3.59 -19.55 2.40
CA GLU A 52 3.45 -20.00 1.00
C GLU A 52 1.97 -20.11 0.55
N PRO A 53 1.03 -20.68 1.33
CA PRO A 53 -0.36 -20.78 0.93
C PRO A 53 -1.02 -19.42 0.71
N GLU A 54 -0.83 -18.49 1.64
CA GLU A 54 -1.39 -17.13 1.58
C GLU A 54 -0.76 -16.33 0.45
N TYR A 55 0.57 -16.40 0.31
CA TYR A 55 1.29 -15.73 -0.78
C TYR A 55 0.82 -16.21 -2.16
N ARG A 56 0.59 -17.52 -2.31
CA ARG A 56 0.05 -18.09 -3.56
C ARG A 56 -1.38 -17.63 -3.84
N ALA A 57 -2.21 -17.43 -2.81
CA ALA A 57 -3.57 -16.93 -2.97
C ALA A 57 -3.61 -15.43 -3.29
N TRP A 58 -2.69 -14.65 -2.70
CA TRP A 58 -2.54 -13.22 -2.98
C TRP A 58 -1.99 -12.96 -4.38
N ARG A 59 -0.99 -13.73 -4.82
CA ARG A 59 -0.37 -13.56 -6.13
C ARG A 59 -1.38 -13.83 -7.25
N GLY A 60 -1.57 -12.86 -8.16
CA GLY A 60 -2.59 -12.93 -9.20
C GLY A 60 -4.00 -12.55 -8.73
N SER A 61 -4.17 -12.15 -7.46
CA SER A 61 -5.41 -11.51 -7.01
C SER A 61 -5.52 -10.09 -7.57
N HIS A 62 -6.71 -9.52 -7.54
CA HIS A 62 -6.90 -8.13 -7.99
C HIS A 62 -6.15 -7.12 -7.11
N HIS A 63 -5.81 -7.46 -5.86
CA HIS A 63 -4.98 -6.61 -5.02
C HIS A 63 -3.53 -6.53 -5.54
N GLU A 64 -2.94 -7.67 -5.92
CA GLU A 64 -1.58 -7.72 -6.48
C GLU A 64 -1.52 -7.15 -7.90
N LEU A 65 -2.60 -7.34 -8.66
CA LEU A 65 -2.71 -6.89 -10.05
C LEU A 65 -3.32 -5.48 -10.20
N ALA A 66 -3.56 -4.76 -9.10
CA ALA A 66 -4.27 -3.47 -9.15
C ALA A 66 -3.50 -2.43 -10.00
N MET A 67 -2.17 -2.52 -10.02
CA MET A 67 -1.31 -1.69 -10.84
C MET A 67 -0.02 -2.44 -11.18
N GLN A 68 0.40 -2.38 -12.44
CA GLN A 68 1.60 -3.05 -12.92
C GLN A 68 2.35 -2.19 -13.94
N VAL A 69 3.67 -2.34 -14.04
CA VAL A 69 4.47 -1.73 -15.10
C VAL A 69 4.00 -2.25 -16.47
N ALA A 70 3.77 -1.35 -17.42
CA ALA A 70 3.33 -1.73 -18.77
C ALA A 70 4.45 -2.46 -19.53
N ASN A 71 4.17 -3.71 -19.90
CA ASN A 71 5.05 -4.55 -20.71
C ASN A 71 4.23 -5.62 -21.44
N THR A 72 4.91 -6.47 -22.22
CA THR A 72 4.28 -7.50 -23.06
C THR A 72 3.50 -8.57 -22.30
N SER A 73 3.67 -8.68 -20.98
CA SER A 73 2.94 -9.62 -20.13
C SER A 73 1.81 -9.00 -19.31
N THR A 74 1.75 -7.66 -19.21
CA THR A 74 0.77 -6.95 -18.35
C THR A 74 -0.25 -6.15 -19.15
N VAL A 75 0.09 -5.73 -20.37
CA VAL A 75 -0.85 -5.01 -21.25
C VAL A 75 -1.82 -5.99 -21.89
N LEU A 76 -3.11 -5.83 -21.58
CA LEU A 76 -4.21 -6.61 -22.14
C LEU A 76 -4.83 -5.97 -23.39
N GLY A 77 -4.71 -4.65 -23.54
CA GLY A 77 -5.35 -3.89 -24.61
C GLY A 77 -4.71 -4.08 -25.97
N ASP A 78 -5.50 -3.83 -27.01
CA ASP A 78 -5.01 -3.86 -28.38
C ASP A 78 -4.25 -2.58 -28.74
N PHE A 79 -2.92 -2.69 -28.82
CA PHE A 79 -2.00 -1.63 -29.25
C PHE A 79 -1.44 -1.87 -30.66
N SER A 80 -2.08 -2.73 -31.47
CA SER A 80 -1.64 -3.04 -32.83
C SER A 80 -2.12 -2.01 -33.85
N ASP A 81 -1.83 -0.73 -33.58
CA ASP A 81 -2.30 0.45 -34.33
C ASP A 81 -3.83 0.62 -34.29
N ALA A 82 -4.47 0.20 -33.19
CA ALA A 82 -5.91 0.35 -33.01
C ALA A 82 -6.32 1.83 -32.96
N GLU A 83 -7.42 2.17 -33.64
CA GLU A 83 -8.02 3.51 -33.61
C GLU A 83 -9.32 3.48 -32.80
N PHE A 84 -9.56 4.55 -32.03
CA PHE A 84 -10.78 4.79 -31.29
C PHE A 84 -11.27 6.21 -31.58
N ASP A 85 -12.54 6.36 -31.96
CA ASP A 85 -13.18 7.66 -32.19
C ASP A 85 -14.08 8.02 -31.02
N TYR A 86 -13.88 9.22 -30.50
CA TYR A 86 -14.68 9.78 -29.40
C TYR A 86 -15.08 11.21 -29.79
N PHE A 87 -16.35 11.38 -30.15
CA PHE A 87 -16.89 12.66 -30.66
C PHE A 87 -16.07 13.26 -31.82
N GLY A 88 -15.56 12.42 -32.72
CA GLY A 88 -14.73 12.84 -33.86
C GLY A 88 -13.28 13.14 -33.51
N LYS A 89 -12.86 12.97 -32.25
CA LYS A 89 -11.46 12.94 -31.84
C LYS A 89 -10.94 11.52 -31.97
N LYS A 90 -9.92 11.34 -32.81
CA LYS A 90 -9.25 10.06 -33.00
C LYS A 90 -8.16 9.88 -31.97
N THR A 91 -8.18 8.73 -31.31
CA THR A 91 -7.10 8.23 -30.45
C THR A 91 -6.51 6.99 -31.10
N GLN A 92 -5.19 6.86 -31.09
CA GLN A 92 -4.49 5.71 -31.63
C GLN A 92 -3.65 5.01 -30.56
N PHE A 93 -3.76 3.69 -30.47
CA PHE A 93 -2.99 2.85 -29.55
C PHE A 93 -1.90 2.11 -30.31
N ILE A 94 -0.64 2.38 -29.96
CA ILE A 94 0.53 2.00 -30.76
C ILE A 94 1.50 1.21 -29.89
N THR A 95 2.06 0.14 -30.44
CA THR A 95 3.21 -0.56 -29.86
C THR A 95 4.46 -0.39 -30.74
N ARG A 96 5.60 -0.06 -30.12
CA ARG A 96 6.90 0.03 -30.81
C ARG A 96 7.99 -0.49 -29.89
N ASN A 97 8.83 -1.41 -30.37
CA ASN A 97 9.95 -1.97 -29.62
C ASN A 97 9.57 -2.53 -28.23
N SER A 98 8.39 -3.17 -28.11
CA SER A 98 7.82 -3.65 -26.84
C SER A 98 7.43 -2.55 -25.83
N GLU A 99 7.42 -1.30 -26.25
CA GLU A 99 6.86 -0.16 -25.51
C GLU A 99 5.48 0.21 -26.07
N TYR A 100 4.67 0.85 -25.23
CA TYR A 100 3.27 1.17 -25.51
C TYR A 100 3.07 2.67 -25.52
N PHE A 101 2.31 3.15 -26.49
CA PHE A 101 2.05 4.57 -26.69
C PHE A 101 0.56 4.79 -26.99
N VAL A 102 0.07 5.96 -26.61
CA VAL A 102 -1.21 6.50 -27.06
C VAL A 102 -0.95 7.80 -27.81
N ARG A 103 -1.63 8.01 -28.94
CA ARG A 103 -1.69 9.31 -29.61
C ARG A 103 -3.10 9.86 -29.44
N THR A 104 -3.22 11.00 -28.77
CA THR A 104 -4.48 11.64 -28.39
C THR A 104 -4.24 13.12 -28.11
N ASP A 105 -5.29 13.90 -27.85
CA ASP A 105 -5.16 15.32 -27.61
C ASP A 105 -4.50 15.64 -26.26
N ASN A 106 -3.60 16.63 -26.25
CA ASN A 106 -2.93 17.10 -25.05
C ASN A 106 -3.75 18.18 -24.31
N ALA A 107 -3.16 18.80 -23.28
CA ALA A 107 -3.82 19.85 -22.50
C ALA A 107 -4.17 21.12 -23.32
N LEU A 108 -3.64 21.28 -24.53
CA LEU A 108 -3.95 22.36 -25.47
C LEU A 108 -4.94 21.92 -26.57
N GLY A 109 -5.39 20.67 -26.55
CA GLY A 109 -6.25 20.07 -27.59
C GLY A 109 -5.51 19.68 -28.87
N GLU A 110 -4.18 19.65 -28.84
CA GLU A 110 -3.32 19.29 -29.96
C GLU A 110 -3.00 17.79 -29.92
N ASP A 111 -2.98 17.14 -31.09
CA ASP A 111 -2.63 15.73 -31.18
C ASP A 111 -1.16 15.50 -30.77
N GLN A 112 -0.95 14.62 -29.79
CA GLN A 112 0.36 14.33 -29.23
C GLN A 112 0.47 12.85 -28.88
N GLU A 113 1.67 12.31 -29.03
CA GLU A 113 1.99 10.95 -28.62
C GLU A 113 2.57 10.92 -27.20
N PHE A 114 2.09 9.96 -26.41
CA PHE A 114 2.45 9.78 -25.02
C PHE A 114 2.85 8.32 -24.77
N ARG A 115 3.91 8.13 -23.99
CA ARG A 115 4.31 6.80 -23.54
C ARG A 115 3.40 6.35 -22.38
N ILE A 116 2.93 5.11 -22.47
CA ILE A 116 2.26 4.44 -21.36
C ILE A 116 3.31 3.75 -20.51
N THR A 117 3.27 4.00 -19.20
CA THR A 117 4.24 3.45 -18.25
C THR A 117 3.64 2.36 -17.37
N HIS A 118 2.34 2.41 -17.14
CA HIS A 118 1.64 1.47 -16.27
C HIS A 118 0.30 1.02 -16.83
N THR A 119 -0.09 -0.18 -16.42
CA THR A 119 -1.45 -0.71 -16.50
C THR A 119 -2.12 -0.56 -15.14
N PHE A 120 -3.44 -0.37 -15.14
CA PHE A 120 -4.20 -0.07 -13.94
C PHE A 120 -5.53 -0.82 -13.97
N GLY A 121 -5.70 -1.77 -13.05
CA GLY A 121 -6.77 -2.77 -13.09
C GLY A 121 -6.48 -3.95 -14.02
N ILE A 122 -7.32 -4.98 -13.90
CA ILE A 122 -7.19 -6.24 -14.65
C ILE A 122 -8.53 -6.74 -15.21
N THR A 123 -9.61 -6.73 -14.41
CA THR A 123 -10.97 -7.11 -14.84
C THR A 123 -12.01 -6.40 -13.97
N PRO A 124 -13.15 -5.95 -14.53
CA PRO A 124 -13.61 -6.12 -15.92
C PRO A 124 -12.94 -5.19 -16.93
N LEU A 125 -12.05 -4.30 -16.47
CA LEU A 125 -11.38 -3.32 -17.32
C LEU A 125 -9.91 -3.14 -16.93
N GLN A 126 -9.12 -2.66 -17.89
CA GLN A 126 -7.76 -2.18 -17.67
C GLN A 126 -7.62 -0.76 -18.25
N GLN A 127 -7.21 0.19 -17.42
CA GLN A 127 -6.78 1.52 -17.81
C GLN A 127 -5.26 1.60 -17.92
N TYR A 128 -4.77 2.73 -18.44
CA TYR A 128 -3.36 2.97 -18.68
C TYR A 128 -2.94 4.33 -18.13
N LEU A 129 -1.73 4.40 -17.57
CA LEU A 129 -1.18 5.62 -17.01
C LEU A 129 -0.05 6.18 -17.87
N VAL A 130 0.00 7.50 -17.94
CA VAL A 130 0.99 8.28 -18.68
C VAL A 130 1.74 9.19 -17.70
N GLU A 131 3.07 9.24 -17.82
CA GLU A 131 3.90 10.21 -17.11
C GLU A 131 3.70 11.63 -17.66
N PHE A 132 3.49 12.57 -16.74
CA PHE A 132 3.34 13.99 -17.01
C PHE A 132 4.38 14.81 -16.24
N PRO A 133 4.69 16.04 -16.70
CA PRO A 133 5.60 16.93 -15.99
C PRO A 133 5.23 17.13 -14.52
N GLY A 134 6.25 17.32 -13.68
CA GLY A 134 6.08 17.54 -12.24
C GLY A 134 5.76 16.27 -11.44
N GLY A 135 6.19 15.09 -11.91
CA GLY A 135 6.02 13.80 -11.21
C GLY A 135 4.61 13.24 -11.25
N ARG A 136 3.75 13.76 -12.13
CA ARG A 136 2.36 13.34 -12.26
C ARG A 136 2.26 12.05 -13.06
N LEU A 137 1.39 11.15 -12.62
CA LEU A 137 0.83 10.10 -13.47
C LEU A 137 -0.62 10.45 -13.78
N GLN A 138 -0.99 10.43 -15.06
CA GLN A 138 -2.36 10.69 -15.52
C GLN A 138 -3.01 9.40 -16.01
N ALA A 139 -4.24 9.15 -15.55
CA ALA A 139 -5.06 8.05 -16.01
C ALA A 139 -5.75 8.42 -17.33
N LEU A 140 -5.60 7.56 -18.33
CA LEU A 140 -6.32 7.71 -19.59
C LEU A 140 -7.80 7.29 -19.40
N PRO A 141 -8.74 8.01 -20.03
CA PRO A 141 -10.17 7.72 -19.97
C PRO A 141 -10.58 6.66 -20.99
N TYR A 142 -9.62 6.17 -21.79
CA TYR A 142 -9.78 5.05 -22.69
C TYR A 142 -9.40 3.77 -21.95
N ALA A 143 -10.41 2.94 -21.65
CA ALA A 143 -10.23 1.68 -20.96
C ALA A 143 -10.37 0.51 -21.95
N TRP A 144 -9.60 -0.54 -21.71
CA TRP A 144 -9.78 -1.83 -22.35
C TRP A 144 -10.77 -2.68 -21.56
N ASP A 145 -11.84 -3.12 -22.20
CA ASP A 145 -12.76 -4.11 -21.64
C ASP A 145 -12.07 -5.48 -21.68
N SER A 146 -11.58 -5.96 -20.54
CA SER A 146 -10.78 -7.18 -20.48
C SER A 146 -11.63 -8.45 -20.35
N ARG A 147 -12.96 -8.32 -20.31
CA ARG A 147 -13.89 -9.45 -20.30
C ARG A 147 -13.77 -10.26 -21.60
N ALA A 148 -14.31 -11.48 -21.57
CA ALA A 148 -14.31 -12.34 -22.72
C ALA A 148 -15.17 -11.76 -23.87
N VAL A 149 -14.89 -12.18 -25.10
CA VAL A 149 -15.60 -11.69 -26.30
C VAL A 149 -17.09 -12.03 -26.23
N GLU A 150 -17.42 -13.22 -25.71
CA GLU A 150 -18.79 -13.68 -25.48
C GLU A 150 -19.59 -12.78 -24.52
N ASP A 151 -18.91 -12.05 -23.62
CA ASP A 151 -19.52 -11.09 -22.70
C ASP A 151 -19.51 -9.65 -23.26
N GLY A 152 -19.10 -9.48 -24.52
CA GLY A 152 -18.99 -8.19 -25.19
C GLY A 152 -17.71 -7.40 -24.86
N GLY A 153 -16.69 -8.09 -24.31
CA GLY A 153 -15.39 -7.50 -24.00
C GLY A 153 -14.41 -7.51 -25.17
N GLN A 154 -13.12 -7.40 -24.85
CA GLN A 154 -12.00 -7.25 -25.78
C GLN A 154 -12.15 -6.06 -26.73
N ARG A 155 -12.45 -4.88 -26.17
CA ARG A 155 -12.63 -3.64 -26.94
C ARG A 155 -12.26 -2.40 -26.14
N TRP A 156 -11.87 -1.36 -26.85
CA TRP A 156 -11.71 -0.02 -26.30
C TRP A 156 -13.06 0.65 -26.05
N TYR A 157 -13.17 1.39 -24.96
CA TYR A 157 -14.29 2.27 -24.68
C TYR A 157 -13.83 3.48 -23.86
N HIS A 158 -14.63 4.56 -23.89
CA HIS A 158 -14.40 5.76 -23.09
C HIS A 158 -15.17 5.67 -21.78
N LEU A 159 -14.56 6.07 -20.66
CA LEU A 159 -15.21 6.08 -19.34
C LEU A 159 -16.36 7.08 -19.25
N TYR A 160 -16.34 8.13 -20.07
CA TYR A 160 -17.41 9.10 -20.23
C TYR A 160 -18.01 8.98 -21.63
N PRO A 161 -18.88 8.00 -21.91
CA PRO A 161 -19.33 7.72 -23.28
C PRO A 161 -20.32 8.76 -23.85
N ASP A 162 -21.09 9.43 -22.98
CA ASP A 162 -22.23 10.25 -23.37
C ASP A 162 -21.97 11.77 -23.30
N GLU A 163 -20.77 12.17 -22.93
CA GLU A 163 -20.35 13.56 -22.80
C GLU A 163 -19.00 13.73 -23.47
N TYR A 164 -18.71 14.88 -24.06
CA TYR A 164 -17.39 15.24 -24.55
C TYR A 164 -16.68 16.12 -23.52
N ILE A 165 -15.55 15.65 -23.02
CA ILE A 165 -14.76 16.37 -22.01
C ILE A 165 -13.65 17.17 -22.69
N GLU A 166 -13.77 18.48 -22.70
CA GLU A 166 -12.84 19.35 -23.44
C GLU A 166 -11.52 19.62 -22.69
N PRO A 167 -10.41 19.88 -23.40
CA PRO A 167 -9.16 20.31 -22.78
C PRO A 167 -9.36 21.54 -21.88
N GLY A 168 -8.90 21.45 -20.63
CA GLY A 168 -9.08 22.49 -19.61
C GLY A 168 -10.18 22.17 -18.60
N ASP A 169 -11.08 21.23 -18.91
CA ASP A 169 -12.00 20.64 -17.95
C ASP A 169 -11.23 19.83 -16.88
N GLU A 170 -11.75 19.78 -15.65
CA GLU A 170 -11.11 19.03 -14.57
C GLU A 170 -11.16 17.51 -14.75
N LEU A 171 -12.14 17.01 -15.49
CA LEU A 171 -12.31 15.61 -15.88
C LEU A 171 -11.52 15.25 -17.15
N HIS A 172 -10.99 16.22 -17.88
CA HIS A 172 -10.11 15.93 -19.02
C HIS A 172 -8.93 15.10 -18.51
N TRP A 173 -8.40 14.19 -19.33
CA TRP A 173 -7.36 13.24 -18.90
C TRP A 173 -6.06 13.91 -18.45
N THR A 174 -5.80 15.13 -18.90
CA THR A 174 -4.69 15.96 -18.42
C THR A 174 -5.03 16.82 -17.20
N GLY A 175 -6.28 16.77 -16.74
CA GLY A 175 -6.84 17.51 -15.61
C GLY A 175 -6.50 16.92 -14.26
N ARG A 176 -6.98 17.56 -13.19
CA ARG A 176 -6.65 17.19 -11.81
C ARG A 176 -7.39 15.96 -11.32
N LEU A 177 -8.61 15.70 -11.82
CA LEU A 177 -9.44 14.58 -11.36
C LEU A 177 -9.03 13.26 -12.02
N GLN A 178 -8.07 13.29 -12.94
CA GLN A 178 -7.49 12.12 -13.59
C GLN A 178 -6.05 11.84 -13.09
N ASN A 179 -5.58 12.60 -12.09
CA ASN A 179 -4.25 12.44 -11.52
C ASN A 179 -4.20 11.24 -10.57
N TRP A 180 -3.42 10.23 -10.94
CA TRP A 180 -3.26 9.01 -10.18
C TRP A 180 -2.66 9.27 -8.79
N ASN A 181 -1.67 10.17 -8.66
CA ASN A 181 -0.97 10.42 -7.39
C ASN A 181 -1.94 10.81 -6.27
N TYR A 182 -2.89 11.69 -6.58
CA TYR A 182 -3.88 12.20 -5.64
C TYR A 182 -5.14 11.32 -5.56
N MET A 183 -5.65 10.84 -6.70
CA MET A 183 -6.95 10.17 -6.76
C MET A 183 -6.89 8.67 -6.46
N CYS A 184 -5.76 8.02 -6.78
CA CYS A 184 -5.72 6.57 -6.96
C CYS A 184 -4.63 5.89 -6.13
N ALA A 185 -3.49 6.54 -5.96
CA ALA A 185 -2.26 5.90 -5.51
C ALA A 185 -2.40 5.29 -4.11
N GLU A 186 -3.11 5.95 -3.18
CA GLU A 186 -3.23 5.47 -1.79
C GLU A 186 -3.87 4.08 -1.73
N CYS A 187 -4.89 3.84 -2.57
CA CYS A 187 -5.63 2.57 -2.56
C CYS A 187 -4.93 1.45 -3.33
N HIS A 188 -4.02 1.80 -4.24
CA HIS A 188 -3.49 0.88 -5.25
C HIS A 188 -1.97 0.75 -5.16
N SER A 189 -1.37 1.05 -4.02
CA SER A 189 0.05 0.85 -3.74
C SER A 189 0.27 0.58 -2.25
N THR A 190 1.48 0.15 -1.90
CA THR A 190 1.85 -0.14 -0.50
C THR A 190 2.82 0.91 0.03
N ASN A 191 2.55 1.40 1.24
CA ASN A 191 3.35 2.45 1.89
C ASN A 191 3.57 3.70 1.02
N LEU A 192 2.49 4.19 0.41
CA LEU A 192 2.55 5.40 -0.40
C LEU A 192 2.93 6.63 0.44
N VAL A 193 3.91 7.38 -0.04
CA VAL A 193 4.10 8.80 0.28
C VAL A 193 3.77 9.61 -0.97
N MET A 194 2.68 10.40 -0.94
CA MET A 194 2.25 11.18 -2.11
C MET A 194 3.28 12.23 -2.52
N GLY A 195 3.97 12.86 -1.55
CA GLY A 195 5.06 13.80 -1.80
C GLY A 195 4.62 15.06 -2.57
N TYR A 196 3.40 15.56 -2.36
CA TYR A 196 2.91 16.76 -3.04
C TYR A 196 3.48 18.04 -2.41
N ASP A 197 4.12 18.86 -3.22
CA ASP A 197 4.61 20.19 -2.86
C ASP A 197 3.65 21.26 -3.36
N ALA A 198 3.04 22.02 -2.43
CA ALA A 198 1.99 22.98 -2.76
C ALA A 198 2.49 24.25 -3.48
N GLU A 199 3.77 24.60 -3.33
CA GLU A 199 4.36 25.80 -3.95
C GLU A 199 4.70 25.54 -5.43
N THR A 200 5.37 24.43 -5.69
CA THR A 200 5.80 23.99 -7.02
C THR A 200 4.73 23.20 -7.77
N LYS A 201 3.74 22.65 -7.05
CA LYS A 201 2.67 21.77 -7.57
C LYS A 201 3.20 20.47 -8.18
N ASN A 202 4.34 20.01 -7.68
CA ASN A 202 4.98 18.78 -8.10
C ASN A 202 4.68 17.66 -7.11
N TYR A 203 4.81 16.43 -7.61
CA TYR A 203 4.74 15.20 -6.83
C TYR A 203 6.11 14.54 -6.82
N ASP A 204 6.57 14.13 -5.64
CA ASP A 204 7.68 13.20 -5.43
C ASP A 204 7.14 11.91 -4.81
N THR A 205 6.20 11.29 -5.54
CA THR A 205 5.45 10.15 -5.04
C THR A 205 6.35 8.91 -4.96
N THR A 206 6.38 8.27 -3.79
CA THR A 206 7.13 7.03 -3.55
C THR A 206 6.22 5.99 -2.91
N TYR A 207 6.58 4.71 -3.05
CA TYR A 207 5.88 3.57 -2.46
C TYR A 207 6.87 2.43 -2.24
N SER A 208 6.56 1.52 -1.32
CA SER A 208 7.35 0.30 -1.09
C SER A 208 7.01 -0.79 -2.11
N GLU A 209 5.75 -0.90 -2.50
CA GLU A 209 5.30 -1.80 -3.58
C GLU A 209 4.30 -1.08 -4.49
N ILE A 210 4.39 -1.34 -5.80
CA ILE A 210 3.58 -0.68 -6.82
C ILE A 210 2.09 -0.97 -6.70
N SER A 211 1.72 -2.07 -6.03
CA SER A 211 0.34 -2.53 -5.86
C SER A 211 0.01 -2.82 -4.40
N VAL A 212 -1.16 -3.41 -4.14
CA VAL A 212 -1.62 -3.74 -2.78
C VAL A 212 -0.96 -5.04 -2.32
N GLY A 213 0.17 -4.89 -1.63
CA GLY A 213 0.97 -5.97 -1.06
C GLY A 213 0.49 -6.41 0.33
N CYS A 214 1.17 -7.40 0.90
CA CYS A 214 0.89 -7.93 2.23
C CYS A 214 0.86 -6.81 3.30
N GLU A 215 1.86 -5.94 3.25
CA GLU A 215 2.07 -4.88 4.24
C GLU A 215 1.09 -3.69 4.08
N ALA A 216 0.32 -3.63 2.99
CA ALA A 216 -0.77 -2.66 2.86
C ALA A 216 -1.92 -2.95 3.85
N CYS A 217 -2.11 -4.22 4.22
CA CYS A 217 -3.10 -4.65 5.20
C CYS A 217 -2.48 -4.90 6.58
N HIS A 218 -1.28 -5.49 6.62
CA HIS A 218 -0.61 -5.90 7.84
C HIS A 218 0.29 -4.82 8.47
N GLY A 219 0.60 -3.74 7.75
CA GLY A 219 1.61 -2.75 8.14
C GLY A 219 3.05 -3.24 7.95
N PRO A 220 4.05 -2.43 8.34
CA PRO A 220 5.47 -2.78 8.20
C PRO A 220 5.82 -4.06 8.97
N GLY A 221 6.39 -5.04 8.26
CA GLY A 221 6.60 -6.40 8.74
C GLY A 221 8.01 -6.70 9.26
N SER A 222 8.93 -5.74 9.34
CA SER A 222 10.32 -6.03 9.72
C SER A 222 10.45 -6.65 11.12
N VAL A 223 9.67 -6.18 12.09
CA VAL A 223 9.67 -6.73 13.46
C VAL A 223 9.15 -8.16 13.47
N HIS A 224 8.02 -8.42 12.81
CA HIS A 224 7.48 -9.76 12.62
C HIS A 224 8.49 -10.70 11.94
N HIS A 225 9.13 -10.24 10.87
CA HIS A 225 10.14 -11.00 10.14
C HIS A 225 11.31 -11.39 11.05
N ASP A 226 11.86 -10.45 11.81
CA ASP A 226 12.99 -10.72 12.72
C ASP A 226 12.61 -11.66 13.87
N GLN A 227 11.39 -11.52 14.41
CA GLN A 227 10.83 -12.45 15.39
C GLN A 227 10.65 -13.86 14.84
N ALA A 228 10.16 -13.98 13.60
CA ALA A 228 9.99 -15.26 12.93
C ALA A 228 11.33 -15.94 12.65
N VAL A 229 12.33 -15.19 12.18
CA VAL A 229 13.69 -15.71 11.94
C VAL A 229 14.36 -16.15 13.24
N SER A 230 14.16 -15.41 14.33
CA SER A 230 14.70 -15.74 15.65
C SER A 230 13.86 -16.74 16.45
N ALA A 231 12.71 -17.17 15.89
CA ALA A 231 11.71 -18.02 16.56
C ALA A 231 11.30 -17.52 17.96
N THR A 232 11.29 -16.20 18.15
CA THR A 232 10.94 -15.54 19.41
C THR A 232 9.92 -14.45 19.12
N PHE A 233 8.68 -14.66 19.54
CA PHE A 233 7.56 -13.74 19.31
C PHE A 233 7.16 -13.02 20.60
N ASP A 234 6.76 -11.76 20.47
CA ASP A 234 5.97 -11.10 21.50
C ASP A 234 4.48 -11.50 21.41
N ASP A 235 3.65 -10.94 22.28
CA ASP A 235 2.21 -11.24 22.32
C ASP A 235 1.47 -10.76 21.05
N ASP A 236 2.01 -9.77 20.34
CA ASP A 236 1.43 -9.15 19.14
C ASP A 236 2.01 -9.74 17.83
N PHE A 237 2.91 -10.73 17.94
CA PHE A 237 3.66 -11.34 16.84
C PHE A 237 4.40 -10.33 15.96
N GLY A 238 4.78 -9.16 16.50
CA GLY A 238 5.55 -8.14 15.78
C GLY A 238 4.86 -7.48 14.59
N LEU A 239 3.53 -7.60 14.44
CA LEU A 239 2.75 -6.88 13.45
C LEU A 239 1.93 -5.75 14.10
N PRO A 240 1.84 -4.56 13.48
CA PRO A 240 1.05 -3.46 14.02
C PRO A 240 -0.46 -3.61 13.81
N VAL A 241 -0.88 -4.53 12.93
CA VAL A 241 -2.31 -4.76 12.61
C VAL A 241 -2.76 -6.16 13.00
N ASP A 242 -3.76 -6.23 13.87
CA ASP A 242 -4.47 -7.46 14.21
C ASP A 242 -5.71 -7.66 13.32
N LEU A 243 -5.53 -8.43 12.24
CA LEU A 243 -6.63 -8.77 11.34
C LEU A 243 -7.52 -9.93 11.87
N ASN A 244 -7.18 -10.56 13.00
CA ASN A 244 -7.86 -11.77 13.48
C ASN A 244 -8.53 -11.61 14.85
N ASP A 245 -8.71 -10.36 15.31
CA ASP A 245 -9.37 -10.05 16.59
C ASP A 245 -8.81 -10.88 17.76
N ASN A 246 -7.48 -10.99 17.80
CA ASN A 246 -6.66 -11.74 18.74
C ASN A 246 -7.06 -13.22 18.90
N ARG A 247 -7.78 -13.78 17.91
CA ARG A 247 -8.33 -15.15 17.95
C ARG A 247 -9.18 -15.41 19.19
N THR A 248 -9.76 -14.36 19.76
CA THR A 248 -10.37 -14.44 21.09
C THR A 248 -11.81 -14.96 21.05
N ALA A 249 -12.46 -14.90 19.90
CA ALA A 249 -13.85 -15.28 19.70
C ALA A 249 -14.01 -16.28 18.54
N SER A 250 -15.13 -16.99 18.54
CA SER A 250 -15.54 -17.90 17.47
C SER A 250 -17.03 -17.73 17.22
N TRP A 251 -17.48 -18.04 16.01
CA TRP A 251 -18.90 -18.01 15.66
C TRP A 251 -19.55 -19.35 15.99
N ILE A 252 -20.59 -19.33 16.83
CA ILE A 252 -21.34 -20.51 17.27
C ILE A 252 -22.74 -20.40 16.70
N MET A 253 -23.19 -21.43 15.99
CA MET A 253 -24.55 -21.48 15.46
C MET A 253 -25.56 -21.57 16.60
N ASN A 254 -26.48 -20.61 16.71
CA ASN A 254 -27.59 -20.69 17.63
C ASN A 254 -28.65 -21.66 17.04
N PRO A 255 -28.94 -22.81 17.69
CA PRO A 255 -29.85 -23.80 17.14
C PRO A 255 -31.32 -23.35 17.11
N ASP A 256 -31.71 -22.38 17.94
CA ASP A 256 -33.09 -21.91 18.02
C ASP A 256 -33.40 -20.86 16.93
N THR A 257 -32.43 -19.98 16.66
CA THR A 257 -32.60 -18.89 15.68
C THR A 257 -32.04 -19.24 14.30
N GLY A 258 -31.13 -20.22 14.21
CA GLY A 258 -30.39 -20.54 12.99
C GLY A 258 -29.38 -19.45 12.58
N ILE A 259 -29.05 -18.51 13.48
CA ILE A 259 -28.12 -17.41 13.25
C ILE A 259 -26.86 -17.65 14.09
N ALA A 260 -25.68 -17.48 13.49
CA ALA A 260 -24.43 -17.59 14.23
C ALA A 260 -24.21 -16.37 15.14
N GLU A 261 -23.76 -16.61 16.36
CA GLU A 261 -23.44 -15.59 17.36
C GLU A 261 -21.97 -15.73 17.81
N ARG A 262 -21.33 -14.61 18.16
CA ARG A 262 -19.98 -14.65 18.70
C ARG A 262 -19.97 -15.27 20.09
N SER A 263 -18.99 -16.14 20.34
CA SER A 263 -18.75 -16.77 21.64
C SER A 263 -18.38 -15.77 22.74
N LYS A 264 -17.91 -14.57 22.36
CA LYS A 264 -17.62 -13.46 23.26
C LYS A 264 -18.16 -12.15 22.67
N PRO A 265 -18.65 -11.23 23.52
CA PRO A 265 -18.99 -9.88 23.09
C PRO A 265 -17.80 -9.18 22.43
N VAL A 266 -18.09 -8.27 21.51
CA VAL A 266 -17.09 -7.39 20.90
C VAL A 266 -16.51 -6.48 21.98
N ALA A 267 -15.19 -6.55 22.19
CA ALA A 267 -14.49 -5.76 23.21
C ALA A 267 -14.18 -4.32 22.74
N GLY A 268 -14.22 -4.07 21.43
CA GLY A 268 -13.96 -2.77 20.80
C GLY A 268 -14.03 -2.87 19.27
N PRO A 269 -13.79 -1.77 18.54
CA PRO A 269 -13.71 -1.80 17.08
C PRO A 269 -12.62 -2.77 16.61
N SER A 270 -12.93 -3.63 15.64
CA SER A 270 -11.93 -4.51 15.03
C SER A 270 -11.03 -3.70 14.11
N GLN A 271 -9.72 -4.01 14.10
CA GLN A 271 -8.78 -3.34 13.20
C GLN A 271 -8.95 -3.77 11.73
N GLN A 272 -9.48 -4.98 11.47
CA GLN A 272 -9.62 -5.49 10.10
C GLN A 272 -10.51 -4.58 9.23
N PRO A 273 -11.74 -4.19 9.66
CA PRO A 273 -12.54 -3.23 8.90
C PRO A 273 -11.85 -1.88 8.70
N GLU A 274 -11.08 -1.38 9.67
CA GLU A 274 -10.33 -0.12 9.56
C GLU A 274 -9.24 -0.21 8.48
N SER A 275 -8.46 -1.30 8.47
CA SER A 275 -7.45 -1.56 7.45
C SER A 275 -8.06 -1.67 6.05
N CYS A 276 -9.19 -2.36 5.91
CA CYS A 276 -9.91 -2.44 4.62
C CYS A 276 -10.50 -1.08 4.22
N GLY A 277 -11.03 -0.33 5.18
CA GLY A 277 -11.68 0.96 4.98
C GLY A 277 -10.76 2.03 4.42
N ARG A 278 -9.44 1.90 4.65
CA ARG A 278 -8.42 2.74 3.99
C ARG A 278 -8.46 2.64 2.48
N CYS A 279 -9.07 1.64 1.86
CA CYS A 279 -9.23 1.60 0.40
C CYS A 279 -10.71 1.49 0.01
N HIS A 280 -11.43 0.62 0.70
CA HIS A 280 -12.83 0.30 0.46
C HIS A 280 -13.76 1.33 1.13
N SER A 281 -13.55 2.61 0.86
CA SER A 281 -14.48 3.67 1.26
C SER A 281 -14.41 4.86 0.33
N ARG A 282 -15.51 5.59 0.17
CA ARG A 282 -15.47 6.97 -0.32
C ARG A 282 -15.09 7.87 0.84
N ARG A 283 -13.94 8.52 0.75
CA ARG A 283 -13.34 9.31 1.84
C ARG A 283 -12.43 10.41 1.30
N GLY A 284 -12.16 11.41 2.13
CA GLY A 284 -11.08 12.37 1.91
C GLY A 284 -9.96 12.18 2.93
N VAL A 285 -8.71 12.32 2.51
CA VAL A 285 -7.54 12.34 3.39
C VAL A 285 -7.50 13.69 4.13
N ILE A 286 -7.35 13.66 5.45
CA ILE A 286 -7.27 14.86 6.32
C ILE A 286 -5.93 14.98 7.06
N ALA A 287 -5.12 13.93 7.08
CA ALA A 287 -3.76 13.93 7.61
C ALA A 287 -2.84 13.12 6.69
N THR A 288 -1.58 13.53 6.57
CA THR A 288 -0.60 12.91 5.65
C THR A 288 0.05 11.66 6.22
N GLU A 289 0.19 11.57 7.53
CA GLU A 289 0.81 10.43 8.21
C GLU A 289 -0.27 9.41 8.56
N TYR A 290 -0.14 8.19 8.02
CA TYR A 290 -1.00 7.06 8.34
C TYR A 290 -0.30 6.11 9.32
N GLU A 291 -0.96 5.82 10.44
CA GLU A 291 -0.49 4.84 11.42
C GLU A 291 -1.32 3.56 11.30
N TYR A 292 -0.65 2.45 10.96
CA TYR A 292 -1.29 1.14 10.84
C TYR A 292 -1.85 0.66 12.19
N GLY A 293 -3.01 0.02 12.16
CA GLY A 293 -3.69 -0.49 13.36
C GLY A 293 -4.48 0.57 14.13
N LYS A 294 -4.50 1.83 13.66
CA LYS A 294 -5.34 2.91 14.21
C LYS A 294 -6.68 3.03 13.49
N ALA A 295 -7.57 3.83 14.07
CA ALA A 295 -8.88 4.07 13.49
C ALA A 295 -8.72 4.87 12.19
N LEU A 296 -9.47 4.52 11.14
CA LEU A 296 -9.42 5.22 9.87
C LEU A 296 -9.75 6.71 10.03
N ALA A 297 -10.66 7.04 10.97
CA ALA A 297 -11.09 8.40 11.27
C ALA A 297 -9.97 9.33 11.78
N ASP A 298 -8.82 8.80 12.20
CA ASP A 298 -7.68 9.61 12.63
C ASP A 298 -7.02 10.33 11.44
N THR A 299 -7.18 9.80 10.23
CA THR A 299 -6.48 10.29 9.03
C THR A 299 -7.39 10.50 7.81
N HIS A 300 -8.60 9.93 7.84
CA HIS A 300 -9.57 10.07 6.75
C HIS A 300 -10.96 10.48 7.26
N ARG A 301 -11.63 11.29 6.45
CA ARG A 301 -13.05 11.61 6.62
C ARG A 301 -13.87 10.80 5.63
N VAL A 302 -14.53 9.76 6.13
CA VAL A 302 -15.45 8.92 5.34
C VAL A 302 -16.70 9.71 4.97
N ALA A 303 -17.21 9.49 3.75
CA ALA A 303 -18.44 10.08 3.28
C ALA A 303 -19.62 9.67 4.17
N LEU A 304 -20.50 10.62 4.46
CA LEU A 304 -21.70 10.37 5.25
C LEU A 304 -22.75 9.62 4.42
N LEU A 305 -23.78 9.09 5.11
CA LEU A 305 -24.98 8.59 4.43
C LEU A 305 -25.73 9.77 3.81
N ASP A 306 -25.52 9.98 2.52
CA ASP A 306 -26.14 11.01 1.70
C ASP A 306 -27.10 10.37 0.68
N GLU A 307 -28.18 11.07 0.31
CA GLU A 307 -29.22 10.56 -0.60
C GLU A 307 -28.74 10.29 -2.03
N HIS A 308 -27.61 10.86 -2.43
CA HIS A 308 -26.97 10.56 -3.72
C HIS A 308 -26.10 9.30 -3.65
N LEU A 309 -25.62 8.96 -2.46
CA LEU A 309 -24.64 7.89 -2.22
C LEU A 309 -25.30 6.57 -1.80
N TYR A 310 -26.46 6.65 -1.14
CA TYR A 310 -27.18 5.51 -0.60
C TYR A 310 -28.68 5.62 -0.85
N PHE A 311 -29.30 4.47 -1.06
CA PHE A 311 -30.75 4.36 -0.99
C PHE A 311 -31.24 4.54 0.45
N ALA A 312 -32.53 4.86 0.62
CA ALA A 312 -33.14 5.10 1.93
C ALA A 312 -33.11 3.88 2.87
N ASP A 313 -32.94 2.67 2.33
CA ASP A 313 -32.79 1.43 3.09
C ASP A 313 -31.32 1.10 3.45
N GLY A 314 -30.38 1.96 3.05
CA GLY A 314 -28.95 1.84 3.33
C GLY A 314 -28.16 1.05 2.27
N GLN A 315 -28.81 0.58 1.20
CA GLN A 315 -28.10 -0.01 0.06
C GLN A 315 -27.23 1.03 -0.64
N ILE A 316 -26.11 0.58 -1.20
CA ILE A 316 -25.18 1.42 -1.96
C ILE A 316 -25.86 1.85 -3.27
N ASN A 317 -25.86 3.16 -3.55
CA ASN A 317 -26.34 3.71 -4.82
C ASN A 317 -25.18 4.11 -5.76
N ASP A 318 -24.09 4.63 -5.19
CA ASP A 318 -22.94 5.15 -5.95
C ASP A 318 -21.61 4.61 -5.36
N GLU A 319 -20.47 5.05 -5.89
CA GLU A 319 -19.11 4.65 -5.49
C GLU A 319 -18.78 5.00 -4.02
N VAL A 320 -19.25 4.19 -3.08
CA VAL A 320 -18.98 4.32 -1.63
C VAL A 320 -18.14 3.19 -1.05
N TYR A 321 -17.91 2.14 -1.87
CA TYR A 321 -16.97 1.06 -1.61
C TYR A 321 -17.20 0.27 -0.30
N VAL A 322 -18.43 0.22 0.20
CA VAL A 322 -18.95 -0.61 1.33
C VAL A 322 -18.61 -0.20 2.77
N TYR A 323 -17.40 0.28 3.11
CA TYR A 323 -17.04 0.50 4.54
C TYR A 323 -18.03 1.39 5.29
N GLY A 324 -18.44 2.52 4.69
CA GLY A 324 -19.29 3.50 5.35
C GLY A 324 -20.65 2.94 5.80
N SER A 325 -21.33 2.16 4.95
CA SER A 325 -22.58 1.47 5.33
C SER A 325 -22.30 0.26 6.22
N PHE A 326 -21.21 -0.46 5.99
CA PHE A 326 -20.84 -1.65 6.76
C PHE A 326 -20.67 -1.35 8.25
N VAL A 327 -19.87 -0.33 8.62
CA VAL A 327 -19.62 0.01 10.04
C VAL A 327 -20.87 0.52 10.77
N GLN A 328 -21.93 0.87 10.05
CA GLN A 328 -23.21 1.28 10.61
C GLN A 328 -24.22 0.12 10.70
N SER A 329 -23.91 -1.03 10.10
CA SER A 329 -24.79 -2.19 9.96
C SER A 329 -24.99 -2.97 11.27
N ARG A 330 -26.04 -3.80 11.29
CA ARG A 330 -26.26 -4.77 12.39
C ARG A 330 -25.18 -5.86 12.42
N MET A 331 -24.61 -6.22 11.27
CA MET A 331 -23.57 -7.24 11.17
C MET A 331 -22.27 -6.77 11.84
N TYR A 332 -21.85 -5.54 11.55
CA TYR A 332 -20.69 -4.94 12.20
C TYR A 332 -20.88 -4.83 13.73
N ARG A 333 -22.07 -4.40 14.19
CA ARG A 333 -22.38 -4.36 15.63
C ARG A 333 -22.38 -5.75 16.29
N ALA A 334 -22.68 -6.80 15.53
CA ALA A 334 -22.58 -8.19 15.98
C ALA A 334 -21.14 -8.74 15.94
N GLY A 335 -20.17 -7.95 15.45
CA GLY A 335 -18.75 -8.30 15.37
C GLY A 335 -18.35 -9.05 14.11
N VAL A 336 -19.14 -8.94 13.03
CA VAL A 336 -18.72 -9.37 11.69
C VAL A 336 -17.66 -8.41 11.17
N THR A 337 -16.64 -8.95 10.51
CA THR A 337 -15.59 -8.22 9.81
C THR A 337 -15.64 -8.55 8.31
N CYS A 338 -14.73 -8.00 7.51
CA CYS A 338 -14.74 -8.09 6.05
C CYS A 338 -14.46 -9.51 5.51
#